data_AF-A0A1Q9R5H0-F1
#
_entry.id   AF-A0A1Q9R5H0-F1
#
_cell.length_a   1.000
_cell.length_b   1.000
_cell.length_c   1.000
_cell.angle_alpha   90.00
_cell.angle_beta   90.00
_cell.angle_gamma   90.00
#
_symmetry.space_group_name_H-M   'P 1'
#
loop_
_entity.id
_entity.type
_entity.pdbx_description
1 polymer ?
#
loop_
_entity_poly.entity_id
_entity_poly.type
_entity_poly.pdbx_seq_one_letter_code
_entity_poly.pdbx_strand_id
1 'polypeptide(L)'
;MQSKDISVPVGAVLPYAGNLGNNQLNEMGWSICDGSELQISDYPALFAAIGTCNGGDGNTRFNLPDYQGYFLRGVDPSGTVDKGASDRKSPRSGAATGARVGSVQAFATATPNTPFQALVPHVPTDDHRAYSGTNADMLEPGGGQTFYSNGGGDAETRPINAYVNYIIKIVDGGSMPTGVVVAFAGTSSSGSMILRQSYLLCDGSRLPINLYPELYQDIGTAHGGDGSAFNLPDYRGRFLRGADNGTKRDPDASGRTAMAVGGATGNAVGSIQDWATAAPVNPFTLSINLGNSEKTSDHCAGHDNAEWNQNSVTVSFTASGGDKETRPVNVAVDYYLLQGSVPNTPDLFPIGAIIGFAGNVAPPATQWLPCDGASYPNSDQYQYLGFAIADANGGDGISNFNVPDYRGYFLRGADHGQGRDPDATSRTSAASGGDCGPNVGSRQGGATGRPKAGDITGPVDHMPTDDADTAAAILCSSVAEWDGAQTPVVGGGDAETRPLNANILYYIKYATATV
;
A
#
# COMPACT_ATOMS: atom_id res chain seq x y z
N MET A 1 30.76 11.26 -24.06
CA MET A 1 30.75 11.95 -22.74
C MET A 1 29.73 11.23 -21.89
N GLN A 2 30.06 10.88 -20.64
CA GLN A 2 29.05 10.37 -19.71
C GLN A 2 28.00 11.46 -19.47
N SER A 3 26.73 11.08 -19.53
CA SER A 3 25.60 11.89 -19.08
C SER A 3 25.79 12.20 -17.60
N LYS A 4 25.70 13.48 -17.24
CA LYS A 4 25.71 13.91 -15.84
C LYS A 4 24.27 14.10 -15.38
N ASP A 5 23.99 13.63 -14.18
CA ASP A 5 22.70 13.84 -13.53
C ASP A 5 22.68 15.22 -12.84
N ILE A 6 22.61 16.29 -13.64
CA ILE A 6 22.77 17.68 -13.17
C ILE A 6 21.51 18.20 -12.43
N SER A 7 20.36 17.54 -12.58
CA SER A 7 19.07 18.05 -12.09
C SER A 7 18.47 17.30 -10.90
N VAL A 8 18.87 16.04 -10.64
CA VAL A 8 18.40 15.30 -9.48
C VAL A 8 19.17 15.75 -8.24
N PRO A 9 18.50 16.32 -7.22
CA PRO A 9 19.18 16.85 -6.05
C PRO A 9 19.67 15.72 -5.12
N VAL A 10 20.77 15.96 -4.43
CA VAL A 10 21.23 15.11 -3.33
C VAL A 10 20.11 14.98 -2.28
N GLY A 11 19.85 13.76 -1.80
CA GLY A 11 18.71 13.44 -0.94
C GLY A 11 17.43 13.01 -1.67
N ALA A 12 17.39 13.11 -3.00
CA ALA A 12 16.32 12.53 -3.81
C ALA A 12 16.32 11.00 -3.71
N VAL A 13 15.13 10.41 -3.67
CA VAL A 13 14.88 8.97 -3.59
C VAL A 13 14.04 8.54 -4.78
N LEU A 14 14.48 7.46 -5.43
CA LEU A 14 13.76 6.84 -6.55
C LEU A 14 13.65 5.32 -6.34
N PRO A 15 12.53 4.71 -6.76
CA PRO A 15 12.47 3.26 -6.95
C PRO A 15 13.45 2.82 -8.06
N TYR A 16 14.02 1.64 -7.88
CA TYR A 16 15.02 1.05 -8.75
C TYR A 16 14.63 -0.40 -9.03
N ALA A 17 14.46 -0.71 -10.32
CA ALA A 17 14.04 -2.02 -10.80
C ALA A 17 15.23 -2.97 -11.08
N GLY A 18 16.47 -2.50 -10.90
CA GLY A 18 17.67 -3.29 -11.16
C GLY A 18 18.29 -3.96 -9.94
N ASN A 19 19.36 -4.70 -10.22
CA ASN A 19 20.08 -5.55 -9.26
C ASN A 19 21.55 -5.11 -9.03
N LEU A 20 21.94 -3.90 -9.46
CA LEU A 20 23.26 -3.34 -9.16
C LEU A 20 23.52 -3.36 -7.65
N GLY A 21 24.70 -3.85 -7.27
CA GLY A 21 25.13 -3.87 -5.86
C GLY A 21 25.45 -2.47 -5.34
N ASN A 22 25.39 -2.28 -4.02
CA ASN A 22 25.53 -0.94 -3.43
C ASN A 22 26.87 -0.24 -3.80
N ASN A 23 27.95 -1.01 -4.00
CA ASN A 23 29.23 -0.46 -4.48
C ASN A 23 29.12 0.17 -5.88
N GLN A 24 28.42 -0.49 -6.81
CA GLN A 24 28.22 0.02 -8.17
C GLN A 24 27.33 1.26 -8.18
N LEU A 25 26.28 1.27 -7.35
CA LEU A 25 25.44 2.45 -7.15
C LEU A 25 26.26 3.62 -6.57
N ASN A 26 27.11 3.35 -5.56
CA ASN A 26 27.94 4.37 -4.92
C ASN A 26 28.92 5.03 -5.92
N GLU A 27 29.49 4.26 -6.85
CA GLU A 27 30.31 4.78 -7.96
C GLU A 27 29.54 5.72 -8.90
N MET A 28 28.22 5.55 -9.03
CA MET A 28 27.32 6.41 -9.79
C MET A 28 26.77 7.59 -8.96
N GLY A 29 27.11 7.68 -7.68
CA GLY A 29 26.63 8.71 -6.75
C GLY A 29 25.26 8.43 -6.13
N TRP A 30 24.87 7.16 -6.05
CA TRP A 30 23.62 6.66 -5.47
C TRP A 30 23.89 5.61 -4.39
N SER A 31 22.98 5.39 -3.45
CA SER A 31 23.09 4.29 -2.48
C SER A 31 21.73 3.65 -2.23
N ILE A 32 21.70 2.38 -1.81
CA ILE A 32 20.46 1.72 -1.37
C ILE A 32 19.96 2.38 -0.08
N CYS A 33 18.65 2.56 0.05
CA CYS A 33 17.99 3.01 1.28
C CYS A 33 17.93 1.85 2.30
N ASP A 34 19.11 1.46 2.82
CA ASP A 34 19.31 0.36 3.77
C ASP A 34 19.53 0.82 5.23
N GLY A 35 19.48 2.13 5.47
CA GLY A 35 19.72 2.71 6.79
C GLY A 35 21.19 2.81 7.22
N SER A 36 22.16 2.65 6.32
CA SER A 36 23.58 2.82 6.66
C SER A 36 23.86 4.13 7.43
N GLU A 37 24.71 4.06 8.45
CA GLU A 37 25.23 5.24 9.16
C GLU A 37 26.42 5.81 8.40
N LEU A 38 26.38 7.10 8.10
CA LEU A 38 27.37 7.83 7.33
C LEU A 38 28.02 8.96 8.14
N GLN A 39 29.26 9.28 7.77
CA GLN A 39 30.01 10.40 8.31
C GLN A 39 29.55 11.73 7.69
N ILE A 40 29.33 12.74 8.53
CA ILE A 40 29.01 14.11 8.05
C ILE A 40 30.20 14.71 7.27
N SER A 41 31.45 14.37 7.62
CA SER A 41 32.65 14.83 6.92
C SER A 41 32.73 14.35 5.46
N ASP A 42 32.19 13.17 5.20
CA ASP A 42 32.37 12.46 3.92
C ASP A 42 31.20 12.77 2.97
N TYR A 43 30.03 13.08 3.53
CA TYR A 43 28.80 13.38 2.80
C TYR A 43 28.11 14.70 3.27
N PRO A 44 28.81 15.84 3.29
CA PRO A 44 28.28 17.09 3.86
C PRO A 44 27.06 17.63 3.10
N ALA A 45 27.02 17.48 1.78
CA ALA A 45 25.86 17.87 0.96
C ALA A 45 24.62 17.03 1.26
N LEU A 46 24.79 15.71 1.48
CA LEU A 46 23.70 14.82 1.85
C LEU A 46 23.19 15.11 3.26
N PHE A 47 24.09 15.35 4.22
CA PHE A 47 23.68 15.79 5.56
C PHE A 47 22.94 17.13 5.52
N ALA A 48 23.35 18.08 4.68
CA ALA A 48 22.63 19.33 4.49
C ALA A 48 21.21 19.11 3.92
N ALA A 49 21.02 18.13 3.04
CA ALA A 49 19.73 17.79 2.45
C ALA A 49 18.80 17.03 3.44
N ILE A 50 19.30 15.96 4.08
CA ILE A 50 18.46 15.02 4.86
C ILE A 50 18.59 15.15 6.38
N GLY A 51 19.64 15.82 6.89
CA GLY A 51 19.90 15.98 8.32
C GLY A 51 19.84 14.66 9.08
N THR A 52 19.24 14.67 10.28
CA THR A 52 18.99 13.46 11.07
C THR A 52 17.58 12.89 10.86
N CYS A 53 16.85 13.25 9.80
CA CYS A 53 15.45 12.82 9.63
C CYS A 53 15.27 11.29 9.73
N ASN A 54 16.29 10.56 9.25
CA ASN A 54 16.34 9.11 9.23
C ASN A 54 17.21 8.49 10.35
N GLY A 55 17.87 9.30 11.18
CA GLY A 55 18.69 8.86 12.33
C GLY A 55 20.05 9.55 12.46
N GLY A 56 20.75 9.22 13.54
CA GLY A 56 22.13 9.64 13.82
C GLY A 56 22.27 10.70 14.93
N ASP A 57 23.51 11.09 15.23
CA ASP A 57 23.83 12.02 16.33
C ASP A 57 23.72 13.51 15.92
N GLY A 58 23.70 13.81 14.61
CA GLY A 58 23.67 15.18 14.06
C GLY A 58 24.94 16.01 14.28
N ASN A 59 26.00 15.41 14.83
CA ASN A 59 27.27 16.05 15.18
C ASN A 59 28.44 15.48 14.36
N THR A 60 28.48 14.15 14.22
CA THR A 60 29.49 13.41 13.46
C THR A 60 28.87 12.41 12.48
N ARG A 61 27.64 11.94 12.74
CA ARG A 61 26.94 10.89 12.02
C ARG A 61 25.49 11.25 11.71
N PHE A 62 25.02 10.69 10.60
CA PHE A 62 23.61 10.64 10.21
C PHE A 62 23.30 9.32 9.53
N ASN A 63 22.03 8.93 9.43
CA ASN A 63 21.63 7.73 8.70
C ASN A 63 21.03 8.05 7.33
N LEU A 64 21.26 7.16 6.37
CA LEU A 64 20.38 7.02 5.21
C LEU A 64 18.96 6.62 5.65
N PRO A 65 17.93 6.90 4.83
CA PRO A 65 16.64 6.23 5.00
C PRO A 65 16.79 4.71 4.90
N ASP A 66 15.90 4.01 5.59
CA ASP A 66 15.79 2.56 5.57
C ASP A 66 14.39 2.18 5.08
N TYR A 67 14.29 1.91 3.78
CA TYR A 67 13.01 1.63 3.12
C TYR A 67 12.85 0.16 2.73
N GLN A 68 13.75 -0.71 3.20
CA GLN A 68 13.64 -2.15 3.02
C GLN A 68 12.33 -2.66 3.68
N GLY A 69 11.56 -3.49 2.98
CA GLY A 69 10.25 -3.98 3.41
C GLY A 69 9.15 -2.91 3.58
N TYR A 70 9.41 -1.62 3.39
CA TYR A 70 8.45 -0.54 3.54
C TYR A 70 7.76 -0.15 2.23
N PHE A 71 6.51 0.29 2.34
CA PHE A 71 5.85 1.12 1.34
C PHE A 71 6.11 2.61 1.65
N LEU A 72 6.17 3.46 0.63
CA LEU A 72 6.30 4.91 0.82
C LEU A 72 4.93 5.60 0.81
N ARG A 73 4.72 6.50 1.77
CA ARG A 73 3.54 7.36 1.91
C ARG A 73 3.98 8.82 1.98
N GLY A 74 3.26 9.72 1.32
CA GLY A 74 3.52 11.15 1.42
C GLY A 74 3.27 11.68 2.83
N VAL A 75 4.09 12.62 3.31
CA VAL A 75 3.84 13.31 4.58
C VAL A 75 2.56 14.14 4.49
N ASP A 76 1.63 13.94 5.43
CA ASP A 76 0.44 14.78 5.63
C ASP A 76 0.49 15.44 7.02
N PRO A 77 0.96 16.69 7.13
CA PRO A 77 0.99 17.42 8.39
C PRO A 77 -0.40 17.74 8.98
N SER A 78 -1.48 17.59 8.18
CA SER A 78 -2.85 17.90 8.61
C SER A 78 -3.57 16.70 9.22
N GLY A 79 -3.11 15.47 8.97
CA GLY A 79 -3.82 14.22 9.33
C GLY A 79 -5.17 14.04 8.63
N THR A 80 -5.44 14.81 7.56
CA THR A 80 -6.71 14.75 6.83
C THR A 80 -6.83 13.47 6.02
N VAL A 81 -5.73 13.01 5.42
CA VAL A 81 -5.64 11.78 4.62
C VAL A 81 -4.92 10.68 5.41
N ASP A 82 -3.87 11.04 6.14
CA ASP A 82 -3.13 10.14 7.05
C ASP A 82 -3.77 10.11 8.43
N LYS A 83 -4.76 9.23 8.62
CA LYS A 83 -5.53 9.17 9.88
C LYS A 83 -4.67 8.78 11.08
N GLY A 84 -3.61 7.99 10.87
CA GLY A 84 -2.64 7.64 11.90
C GLY A 84 -1.42 8.56 11.97
N ALA A 85 -1.46 9.79 11.43
CA ALA A 85 -0.31 10.70 11.36
C ALA A 85 0.39 10.96 12.70
N SER A 86 -0.37 11.02 13.79
CA SER A 86 0.13 11.17 15.17
C SER A 86 0.84 9.93 15.72
N ASP A 87 0.50 8.74 15.21
CA ASP A 87 0.98 7.47 15.76
C ASP A 87 2.33 7.05 15.18
N ARG A 88 2.80 7.72 14.13
CA ARG A 88 4.03 7.39 13.41
C ARG A 88 5.24 7.52 14.33
N LYS A 89 6.03 6.45 14.42
CA LYS A 89 7.14 6.29 15.35
C LYS A 89 8.46 6.60 14.66
N SER A 90 9.48 6.79 15.48
CA SER A 90 10.86 6.88 15.00
C SER A 90 11.40 5.48 14.72
N PRO A 91 11.98 5.21 13.55
CA PRO A 91 12.57 3.90 13.25
C PRO A 91 13.84 3.60 14.05
N ARG A 92 14.53 4.63 14.58
CA ARG A 92 15.81 4.52 15.29
C ARG A 92 16.17 5.81 16.03
N SER A 93 17.16 5.76 16.92
CA SER A 93 17.65 6.96 17.63
C SER A 93 17.99 8.11 16.67
N GLY A 94 17.57 9.33 17.02
CA GLY A 94 17.76 10.55 16.22
C GLY A 94 16.75 10.79 15.09
N ALA A 95 16.02 9.76 14.65
CA ALA A 95 15.09 9.85 13.52
C ALA A 95 13.73 10.48 13.91
N ALA A 96 13.00 10.98 12.92
CA ALA A 96 11.76 11.75 13.13
C ALA A 96 10.56 10.93 13.65
N THR A 97 9.63 11.60 14.32
CA THR A 97 8.33 11.08 14.79
C THR A 97 7.17 11.89 14.22
N GLY A 98 5.96 11.32 14.25
CA GLY A 98 4.73 11.97 13.80
C GLY A 98 4.70 12.25 12.30
N ALA A 99 3.96 13.27 11.87
CA ALA A 99 3.79 13.66 10.48
C ALA A 99 5.04 14.33 9.86
N ARG A 100 6.17 13.60 9.81
CA ARG A 100 7.46 14.10 9.33
C ARG A 100 8.19 13.04 8.51
N VAL A 101 8.97 13.47 7.52
CA VAL A 101 9.86 12.60 6.72
C VAL A 101 10.79 11.76 7.61
N GLY A 102 10.94 10.48 7.28
CA GLY A 102 11.75 9.52 8.05
C GLY A 102 11.01 8.81 9.19
N SER A 103 9.80 9.25 9.59
CA SER A 103 8.95 8.48 10.51
C SER A 103 8.39 7.20 9.85
N VAL A 104 8.10 6.17 10.65
CA VAL A 104 7.55 4.88 10.19
C VAL A 104 6.30 4.47 10.95
N GLN A 105 5.54 3.51 10.41
CA GLN A 105 4.29 3.04 11.00
C GLN A 105 4.00 1.57 10.63
N ALA A 106 3.76 0.72 11.63
CA ALA A 106 3.29 -0.66 11.45
C ALA A 106 1.88 -0.69 10.85
N PHE A 107 1.53 -1.70 10.04
CA PHE A 107 0.25 -1.79 9.30
C PHE A 107 -1.01 -1.62 10.16
N ALA A 108 -2.15 -1.37 9.52
CA ALA A 108 -3.46 -1.27 10.17
C ALA A 108 -4.60 -1.67 9.22
N THR A 109 -5.72 -2.14 9.76
CA THR A 109 -6.87 -2.68 9.01
C THR A 109 -8.16 -1.98 9.44
N ALA A 110 -8.74 -1.14 8.58
CA ALA A 110 -10.04 -0.52 8.87
C ALA A 110 -11.22 -1.45 8.55
N THR A 111 -12.40 -1.06 9.03
CA THR A 111 -13.69 -1.64 8.65
C THR A 111 -13.80 -1.70 7.11
N PRO A 112 -14.19 -2.83 6.51
CA PRO A 112 -14.43 -2.89 5.06
C PRO A 112 -15.64 -2.03 4.67
N ASN A 113 -15.64 -1.51 3.44
CA ASN A 113 -16.80 -0.75 2.94
C ASN A 113 -18.00 -1.68 2.68
N THR A 114 -17.70 -2.89 2.21
CA THR A 114 -18.64 -4.02 2.12
C THR A 114 -18.50 -4.85 3.40
N PRO A 115 -19.47 -4.84 4.33
CA PRO A 115 -19.34 -5.54 5.61
C PRO A 115 -18.95 -7.01 5.43
N PHE A 116 -18.09 -7.51 6.31
CA PHE A 116 -17.88 -8.95 6.44
C PHE A 116 -19.15 -9.61 7.02
N GLN A 117 -19.38 -10.88 6.69
CA GLN A 117 -20.39 -11.72 7.33
C GLN A 117 -19.71 -12.69 8.30
N ALA A 118 -20.34 -12.92 9.45
CA ALA A 118 -19.89 -13.91 10.39
C ALA A 118 -20.70 -15.20 10.28
N LEU A 119 -20.00 -16.33 10.32
CA LEU A 119 -20.61 -17.62 10.60
C LEU A 119 -20.58 -17.80 12.11
N VAL A 120 -21.78 -17.76 12.71
CA VAL A 120 -21.95 -17.98 14.14
C VAL A 120 -22.65 -19.33 14.32
N PRO A 121 -21.97 -20.32 14.93
CA PRO A 121 -22.58 -21.61 15.19
C PRO A 121 -23.64 -21.44 16.28
N HIS A 122 -24.62 -22.35 16.31
CA HIS A 122 -25.65 -22.38 17.35
C HIS A 122 -26.53 -21.11 17.42
N VAL A 123 -26.86 -20.53 16.27
CA VAL A 123 -27.89 -19.48 16.15
C VAL A 123 -29.19 -20.11 15.63
N PRO A 124 -30.35 -19.90 16.28
CA PRO A 124 -31.63 -20.38 15.77
C PRO A 124 -31.93 -19.81 14.38
N THR A 125 -32.14 -20.69 13.41
CA THR A 125 -32.49 -20.33 12.02
C THR A 125 -34.00 -20.20 11.80
N ASP A 126 -34.82 -20.81 12.65
CA ASP A 126 -36.29 -20.82 12.57
C ASP A 126 -36.99 -20.77 13.94
N ASP A 127 -38.30 -20.48 13.91
CA ASP A 127 -39.12 -20.23 15.08
C ASP A 127 -39.86 -21.49 15.58
N HIS A 128 -39.23 -22.28 16.45
CA HIS A 128 -39.82 -23.49 17.04
C HIS A 128 -40.21 -23.35 18.51
N ARG A 129 -41.28 -24.06 18.93
CA ARG A 129 -41.89 -24.01 20.27
C ARG A 129 -41.45 -25.17 21.17
N ALA A 130 -40.61 -24.89 22.16
CA ALA A 130 -40.81 -25.40 23.54
C ALA A 130 -41.83 -24.45 24.27
N TYR A 131 -42.28 -24.60 25.54
CA TYR A 131 -43.14 -23.56 26.17
C TYR A 131 -43.14 -23.16 27.72
N SER A 132 -42.55 -23.86 28.71
CA SER A 132 -42.37 -23.49 30.17
C SER A 132 -41.92 -24.67 31.08
N GLY A 133 -41.20 -24.53 32.22
CA GLY A 133 -41.24 -25.65 33.22
C GLY A 133 -40.23 -25.83 34.37
N THR A 134 -39.24 -24.97 34.61
CA THR A 134 -38.82 -24.60 35.99
C THR A 134 -37.76 -23.49 35.98
N ASN A 135 -37.70 -22.75 37.09
CA ASN A 135 -36.94 -21.50 37.22
C ASN A 135 -35.44 -21.76 37.41
N ALA A 136 -34.72 -21.95 36.31
CA ALA A 136 -33.33 -21.55 36.21
C ALA A 136 -33.28 -20.27 35.38
N ASP A 137 -32.62 -19.23 35.89
CA ASP A 137 -32.27 -18.04 35.11
C ASP A 137 -31.20 -18.45 34.07
N MET A 138 -31.66 -19.08 32.98
CA MET A 138 -30.90 -19.16 31.75
C MET A 138 -30.48 -17.74 31.42
N LEU A 139 -29.18 -17.48 31.30
CA LEU A 139 -28.67 -16.16 30.93
C LEU A 139 -29.07 -15.91 29.48
N GLU A 140 -30.29 -15.40 29.29
CA GLU A 140 -30.83 -15.05 28.00
C GLU A 140 -29.86 -14.13 27.28
N PRO A 141 -29.63 -14.31 25.97
CA PRO A 141 -29.14 -13.24 25.11
C PRO A 141 -30.21 -12.15 24.92
N GLY A 142 -30.78 -11.66 26.02
CA GLY A 142 -31.79 -10.62 26.14
C GLY A 142 -31.17 -9.25 25.87
N GLY A 143 -30.75 -9.04 24.63
CA GLY A 143 -30.02 -7.86 24.18
C GLY A 143 -29.08 -8.22 23.05
N GLY A 144 -28.79 -7.27 22.15
CA GLY A 144 -27.85 -7.49 21.06
C GLY A 144 -26.45 -7.81 21.61
N GLN A 145 -25.97 -9.03 21.35
CA GLN A 145 -24.63 -9.46 21.71
C GLN A 145 -23.61 -8.78 20.79
N THR A 146 -22.46 -8.35 21.32
CA THR A 146 -21.36 -7.77 20.53
C THR A 146 -20.09 -8.58 20.72
N PHE A 147 -19.56 -9.09 19.61
CA PHE A 147 -18.37 -9.95 19.58
C PHE A 147 -17.16 -9.21 19.03
N TYR A 148 -15.96 -9.62 19.43
CA TYR A 148 -14.71 -8.92 19.12
C TYR A 148 -13.73 -9.87 18.43
N SER A 149 -13.15 -9.45 17.31
CA SER A 149 -12.05 -10.20 16.67
C SER A 149 -10.80 -10.19 17.55
N ASN A 150 -10.21 -11.35 17.83
CA ASN A 150 -8.95 -11.47 18.59
C ASN A 150 -7.89 -12.37 17.93
N GLY A 151 -8.16 -12.94 16.76
CA GLY A 151 -7.23 -13.82 16.04
C GLY A 151 -7.54 -13.97 14.56
N GLY A 152 -6.77 -14.82 13.89
CA GLY A 152 -6.89 -15.09 12.46
C GLY A 152 -6.39 -13.95 11.56
N GLY A 153 -6.78 -14.00 10.28
CA GLY A 153 -6.28 -13.10 9.25
C GLY A 153 -4.88 -13.46 8.71
N ASP A 154 -4.38 -12.62 7.79
CA ASP A 154 -3.02 -12.70 7.25
C ASP A 154 -1.96 -12.10 8.21
N ALA A 155 -0.67 -12.34 7.95
CA ALA A 155 0.43 -11.84 8.80
C ALA A 155 0.66 -10.31 8.71
N GLU A 156 0.23 -9.69 7.61
CA GLU A 156 0.31 -8.24 7.38
C GLU A 156 -0.87 -7.78 6.51
N THR A 157 -1.43 -6.61 6.83
CA THR A 157 -2.31 -5.88 5.91
C THR A 157 -1.49 -5.15 4.85
N ARG A 158 -1.64 -5.51 3.58
CA ARG A 158 -0.82 -4.95 2.48
C ARG A 158 -1.52 -5.05 1.11
N PRO A 159 -1.30 -4.08 0.20
CA PRO A 159 -1.87 -4.13 -1.15
C PRO A 159 -1.12 -5.07 -2.09
N ILE A 160 -1.69 -5.29 -3.28
CA ILE A 160 -1.00 -5.91 -4.41
C ILE A 160 0.23 -5.07 -4.77
N ASN A 161 1.41 -5.70 -4.75
CA ASN A 161 2.68 -4.98 -4.79
C ASN A 161 3.77 -5.69 -5.60
N ALA A 162 4.80 -4.93 -5.96
CA ALA A 162 6.03 -5.40 -6.57
C ALA A 162 7.24 -4.92 -5.76
N TYR A 163 8.30 -5.73 -5.71
CA TYR A 163 9.56 -5.34 -5.09
C TYR A 163 10.42 -4.49 -6.02
N VAL A 164 10.91 -3.40 -5.45
CA VAL A 164 11.94 -2.50 -5.96
C VAL A 164 13.01 -2.32 -4.89
N ASN A 165 14.23 -1.95 -5.26
CA ASN A 165 15.09 -1.27 -4.30
C ASN A 165 14.69 0.22 -4.29
N TYR A 166 14.75 0.89 -3.15
CA TYR A 166 14.76 2.36 -3.13
C TYR A 166 16.20 2.82 -3.06
N ILE A 167 16.60 3.75 -3.93
CA ILE A 167 17.95 4.32 -3.95
C ILE A 167 17.89 5.82 -3.70
N ILE A 168 18.89 6.35 -3.00
CA ILE A 168 19.04 7.77 -2.63
C ILE A 168 20.28 8.38 -3.30
N LYS A 169 20.16 9.61 -3.80
CA LYS A 169 21.28 10.37 -4.36
C LYS A 169 22.19 10.86 -3.24
N ILE A 170 23.46 10.48 -3.23
CA ILE A 170 24.39 10.72 -2.09
C ILE A 170 25.45 11.81 -2.32
N VAL A 171 25.72 12.18 -3.57
CA VAL A 171 26.70 13.24 -3.94
C VAL A 171 26.22 14.03 -5.15
N ASP A 172 26.71 15.27 -5.28
CA ASP A 172 26.44 16.10 -6.46
C ASP A 172 27.13 15.52 -7.71
N GLY A 173 26.39 15.44 -8.82
CA GLY A 173 26.86 14.82 -10.06
C GLY A 173 26.77 13.29 -10.05
N GLY A 174 27.66 12.62 -10.77
CA GLY A 174 27.51 11.19 -11.10
C GLY A 174 26.50 10.95 -12.22
N SER A 175 26.17 9.68 -12.46
CA SER A 175 25.25 9.21 -13.50
C SER A 175 23.95 8.66 -12.90
N MET A 176 22.90 8.58 -13.70
CA MET A 176 21.64 7.95 -13.31
C MET A 176 21.68 6.46 -13.69
N PRO A 177 21.45 5.51 -12.75
CA PRO A 177 21.45 4.08 -13.06
C PRO A 177 20.35 3.70 -14.04
N THR A 178 20.66 2.83 -15.01
CA THR A 178 19.65 2.29 -15.91
C THR A 178 18.75 1.34 -15.12
N GLY A 179 17.44 1.37 -15.36
CA GLY A 179 16.47 0.70 -14.50
C GLY A 179 15.97 1.52 -13.29
N VAL A 180 16.39 2.79 -13.15
CA VAL A 180 15.69 3.76 -12.28
C VAL A 180 14.26 3.94 -12.77
N VAL A 181 13.33 3.97 -11.82
CA VAL A 181 11.89 4.12 -12.05
C VAL A 181 11.46 5.48 -11.51
N VAL A 182 10.72 6.24 -12.32
CA VAL A 182 10.08 7.49 -11.92
C VAL A 182 8.57 7.33 -11.96
N ALA A 183 7.88 7.94 -11.00
CA ALA A 183 6.45 8.19 -11.15
C ALA A 183 6.25 9.45 -12.01
N PHE A 184 5.24 9.42 -12.86
CA PHE A 184 4.85 10.52 -13.75
C PHE A 184 3.39 10.91 -13.46
N ALA A 185 3.16 12.22 -13.33
CA ALA A 185 1.87 12.78 -12.92
C ALA A 185 0.99 13.27 -14.09
N GLY A 186 1.39 12.98 -15.33
CA GLY A 186 0.63 13.31 -16.55
C GLY A 186 0.02 12.10 -17.23
N THR A 187 -0.84 12.34 -18.22
CA THR A 187 -1.57 11.31 -18.96
C THR A 187 -0.70 10.57 -19.97
N SER A 188 -1.16 9.41 -20.47
CA SER A 188 -0.44 8.61 -21.47
C SER A 188 -0.23 9.32 -22.82
N SER A 189 -1.08 10.30 -23.18
CA SER A 189 -0.87 11.19 -24.33
C SER A 189 0.31 12.15 -24.09
N SER A 190 0.45 12.72 -22.90
CA SER A 190 1.65 13.48 -22.49
C SER A 190 2.87 12.58 -22.26
N GLY A 191 2.65 11.29 -22.00
CA GLY A 191 3.65 10.22 -21.93
C GLY A 191 4.62 10.18 -23.12
N SER A 192 4.22 10.70 -24.29
CA SER A 192 5.14 10.88 -25.44
C SER A 192 6.38 11.73 -25.11
N MET A 193 6.30 12.67 -24.17
CA MET A 193 7.43 13.55 -23.80
C MET A 193 8.46 12.85 -22.92
N ILE A 194 8.04 11.95 -22.02
CA ILE A 194 8.95 11.15 -21.18
C ILE A 194 9.57 10.00 -22.00
N LEU A 195 8.81 9.37 -22.91
CA LEU A 195 9.34 8.34 -23.83
C LEU A 195 10.48 8.88 -24.74
N ARG A 196 10.46 10.17 -25.09
CA ARG A 196 11.54 10.82 -25.87
C ARG A 196 12.86 11.00 -25.11
N GLN A 197 12.86 10.80 -23.78
CA GLN A 197 14.01 11.02 -22.90
C GLN A 197 14.64 9.69 -22.44
N SER A 198 14.56 8.63 -23.26
CA SER A 198 14.98 7.26 -22.90
C SER A 198 14.28 6.69 -21.67
N TYR A 199 12.96 6.90 -21.57
CA TYR A 199 12.13 6.13 -20.66
C TYR A 199 11.21 5.16 -21.41
N LEU A 200 10.83 4.07 -20.75
CA LEU A 200 9.83 3.10 -21.21
C LEU A 200 8.76 2.94 -20.14
N LEU A 201 7.50 2.73 -20.53
CA LEU A 201 6.42 2.47 -19.57
C LEU A 201 6.67 1.13 -18.87
N CYS A 202 6.42 1.05 -17.56
CA CYS A 202 6.49 -0.20 -16.81
C CYS A 202 5.22 -1.05 -17.05
N ASP A 203 5.12 -1.61 -18.27
CA ASP A 203 3.97 -2.35 -18.79
C ASP A 203 4.22 -3.85 -19.04
N GLY A 204 5.35 -4.39 -18.59
CA GLY A 204 5.70 -5.80 -18.80
C GLY A 204 6.24 -6.16 -20.19
N SER A 205 6.43 -5.19 -21.10
CA SER A 205 6.91 -5.44 -22.46
C SER A 205 8.19 -6.27 -22.52
N ARG A 206 8.23 -7.25 -23.43
CA ARG A 206 9.39 -8.14 -23.63
C ARG A 206 10.36 -7.51 -24.64
N LEU A 207 11.58 -7.19 -24.20
CA LEU A 207 12.62 -6.50 -24.95
C LEU A 207 13.78 -7.44 -25.33
N PRO A 208 14.27 -7.41 -26.58
CA PRO A 208 15.38 -8.24 -27.01
C PRO A 208 16.73 -7.67 -26.51
N ILE A 209 17.58 -8.53 -25.95
CA ILE A 209 18.83 -8.12 -25.26
C ILE A 209 19.78 -7.34 -26.19
N ASN A 210 19.81 -7.69 -27.48
CA ASN A 210 20.70 -7.05 -28.46
C ASN A 210 20.34 -5.60 -28.80
N LEU A 211 19.12 -5.13 -28.51
CA LEU A 211 18.72 -3.74 -28.71
C LEU A 211 18.81 -2.91 -27.41
N TYR A 212 18.80 -3.57 -26.25
CA TYR A 212 18.79 -2.92 -24.93
C TYR A 212 19.87 -3.52 -23.99
N PRO A 213 21.16 -3.56 -24.39
CA PRO A 213 22.19 -4.26 -23.62
C PRO A 213 22.52 -3.58 -22.28
N GLU A 214 22.53 -2.24 -22.22
CA GLU A 214 22.74 -1.48 -20.97
C GLU A 214 21.61 -1.74 -19.96
N LEU A 215 20.36 -1.72 -20.41
CA LEU A 215 19.21 -2.03 -19.57
C LEU A 215 19.22 -3.49 -19.09
N TYR A 216 19.55 -4.43 -19.96
CA TYR A 216 19.67 -5.83 -19.57
C TYR A 216 20.79 -6.07 -18.56
N GLN A 217 21.90 -5.34 -18.65
CA GLN A 217 22.99 -5.42 -17.68
C GLN A 217 22.52 -5.03 -16.26
N ASP A 218 21.67 -4.01 -16.14
CA ASP A 218 21.26 -3.47 -14.84
C ASP A 218 20.02 -4.17 -14.26
N ILE A 219 19.03 -4.58 -15.07
CA ILE A 219 17.81 -5.26 -14.60
C ILE A 219 17.75 -6.78 -14.84
N GLY A 220 18.60 -7.31 -15.73
CA GLY A 220 18.64 -8.74 -16.07
C GLY A 220 17.28 -9.30 -16.47
N THR A 221 16.96 -10.50 -15.99
CA THR A 221 15.63 -11.12 -16.14
C THR A 221 14.76 -10.93 -14.89
N ALA A 222 15.04 -9.97 -14.01
CA ALA A 222 14.35 -9.84 -12.70
C ALA A 222 12.82 -9.77 -12.81
N HIS A 223 12.31 -9.19 -13.89
CA HIS A 223 10.87 -9.02 -14.15
C HIS A 223 10.31 -10.04 -15.16
N GLY A 224 11.15 -10.95 -15.66
CA GLY A 224 10.84 -11.93 -16.70
C GLY A 224 11.96 -12.06 -17.75
N GLY A 225 12.01 -13.19 -18.43
CA GLY A 225 12.95 -13.42 -19.54
C GLY A 225 13.24 -14.89 -19.83
N ASP A 226 14.00 -15.14 -20.89
CA ASP A 226 14.38 -16.49 -21.34
C ASP A 226 15.84 -16.60 -21.84
N GLY A 227 16.65 -15.57 -21.58
CA GLY A 227 18.05 -15.50 -22.03
C GLY A 227 18.23 -15.03 -23.49
N SER A 228 17.17 -14.93 -24.29
CA SER A 228 17.16 -14.19 -25.57
C SER A 228 16.61 -12.77 -25.42
N ALA A 229 15.69 -12.61 -24.46
CA ALA A 229 15.02 -11.38 -24.11
C ALA A 229 14.77 -11.34 -22.59
N PHE A 230 14.40 -10.15 -22.14
CA PHE A 230 13.95 -9.87 -20.78
C PHE A 230 12.65 -9.07 -20.83
N ASN A 231 11.95 -8.97 -19.71
CA ASN A 231 10.76 -8.14 -19.58
C ASN A 231 11.08 -6.85 -18.83
N LEU A 232 10.42 -5.75 -19.23
CA LEU A 232 10.24 -4.61 -18.35
C LEU A 232 9.41 -5.02 -17.12
N PRO A 233 9.48 -4.26 -16.01
CA PRO A 233 8.50 -4.39 -14.96
C PRO A 233 7.09 -4.06 -15.47
N ASP A 234 6.08 -4.68 -14.88
CA ASP A 234 4.67 -4.35 -15.04
C ASP A 234 4.12 -3.81 -13.70
N TYR A 235 4.22 -2.51 -13.50
CA TYR A 235 3.76 -1.85 -12.28
C TYR A 235 2.31 -1.35 -12.38
N ARG A 236 1.64 -1.57 -13.52
CA ARG A 236 0.25 -1.18 -13.73
C ARG A 236 -0.66 -1.85 -12.70
N GLY A 237 -1.47 -1.06 -12.01
CA GLY A 237 -2.35 -1.48 -10.92
C GLY A 237 -1.65 -1.86 -9.61
N ARG A 238 -0.32 -1.76 -9.52
CA ARG A 238 0.48 -2.19 -8.34
C ARG A 238 1.00 -1.02 -7.51
N PHE A 239 1.23 -1.30 -6.24
CA PHE A 239 2.03 -0.49 -5.34
C PHE A 239 3.50 -0.96 -5.37
N LEU A 240 4.44 -0.07 -5.04
CA LEU A 240 5.84 -0.42 -4.91
C LEU A 240 6.19 -0.62 -3.43
N ARG A 241 6.92 -1.69 -3.13
CA ARG A 241 7.45 -2.03 -1.80
C ARG A 241 8.96 -2.19 -1.90
N GLY A 242 9.71 -1.68 -0.93
CA GLY A 242 11.15 -1.92 -0.86
C GLY A 242 11.43 -3.39 -0.62
N ALA A 243 12.39 -3.99 -1.33
CA ALA A 243 12.84 -5.35 -1.07
C ALA A 243 13.28 -5.50 0.39
N ASP A 244 12.86 -6.60 1.04
CA ASP A 244 13.05 -6.78 2.48
C ASP A 244 14.52 -6.98 2.87
N ASN A 245 15.30 -7.62 1.99
CA ASN A 245 16.74 -7.87 2.13
C ASN A 245 17.18 -8.52 3.48
N GLY A 246 16.27 -9.23 4.16
CA GLY A 246 16.54 -9.96 5.41
C GLY A 246 16.15 -9.20 6.66
N THR A 247 15.50 -8.03 6.53
CA THR A 247 15.05 -7.22 7.66
C THR A 247 13.79 -7.74 8.33
N LYS A 248 13.09 -8.71 7.72
CA LYS A 248 11.87 -9.38 8.22
C LYS A 248 10.69 -8.44 8.45
N ARG A 249 10.66 -7.32 7.71
CA ARG A 249 9.55 -6.37 7.60
C ARG A 249 8.47 -6.85 6.63
N ASP A 250 8.83 -7.64 5.63
CA ASP A 250 7.88 -8.46 4.87
C ASP A 250 7.87 -9.89 5.46
N PRO A 251 6.82 -10.28 6.21
CA PRO A 251 6.74 -11.62 6.82
C PRO A 251 6.62 -12.73 5.77
N ASP A 252 6.12 -12.39 4.58
CA ASP A 252 5.80 -13.30 3.49
C ASP A 252 6.86 -13.29 2.38
N ALA A 253 8.04 -12.69 2.63
CA ALA A 253 9.06 -12.41 1.62
C ALA A 253 9.48 -13.64 0.80
N SER A 254 9.49 -14.84 1.39
CA SER A 254 9.81 -16.10 0.69
C SER A 254 8.69 -16.63 -0.21
N GLY A 255 7.43 -16.23 0.02
CA GLY A 255 6.25 -16.66 -0.74
C GLY A 255 5.95 -15.81 -1.98
N ARG A 256 6.74 -14.76 -2.24
CA ARG A 256 6.56 -13.83 -3.37
C ARG A 256 6.82 -14.54 -4.71
N THR A 257 5.98 -14.26 -5.71
CA THR A 257 5.99 -14.95 -7.01
C THR A 257 6.63 -14.10 -8.11
N ALA A 258 6.94 -14.71 -9.25
CA ALA A 258 7.54 -14.01 -10.38
C ALA A 258 6.49 -13.19 -11.14
N MET A 259 6.87 -11.98 -11.56
CA MET A 259 6.01 -11.09 -12.33
C MET A 259 5.67 -11.64 -13.72
N ALA A 260 6.65 -12.30 -14.36
CA ALA A 260 6.51 -13.06 -15.58
C ALA A 260 7.46 -14.28 -15.55
N VAL A 261 7.33 -15.18 -16.53
CA VAL A 261 8.17 -16.40 -16.62
C VAL A 261 9.66 -16.02 -16.71
N GLY A 262 10.50 -16.71 -15.92
CA GLY A 262 11.93 -16.40 -15.79
C GLY A 262 12.26 -15.21 -14.87
N GLY A 263 11.23 -14.58 -14.29
CA GLY A 263 11.33 -13.51 -13.30
C GLY A 263 11.77 -13.99 -11.91
N ALA A 264 12.14 -13.03 -11.07
CA ALA A 264 12.56 -13.27 -9.70
C ALA A 264 11.39 -13.66 -8.78
N THR A 265 11.63 -14.60 -7.88
CA THR A 265 10.71 -15.02 -6.80
C THR A 265 11.33 -14.72 -5.44
N GLY A 266 10.54 -14.83 -4.37
CA GLY A 266 11.02 -14.66 -3.01
C GLY A 266 11.55 -13.25 -2.73
N ASN A 267 12.59 -13.15 -1.90
CA ASN A 267 13.12 -11.85 -1.45
C ASN A 267 14.06 -11.20 -2.48
N ALA A 268 13.52 -10.84 -3.64
CA ALA A 268 14.27 -10.23 -4.75
C ALA A 268 13.45 -9.19 -5.53
N VAL A 269 14.14 -8.18 -6.07
CA VAL A 269 13.55 -7.15 -6.95
C VAL A 269 12.87 -7.80 -8.16
N GLY A 270 11.71 -7.28 -8.55
CA GLY A 270 10.87 -7.87 -9.60
C GLY A 270 9.91 -8.98 -9.14
N SER A 271 10.06 -9.50 -7.92
CA SER A 271 9.04 -10.36 -7.33
C SER A 271 7.76 -9.57 -7.00
N ILE A 272 6.61 -10.20 -7.24
CA ILE A 272 5.29 -9.64 -6.96
C ILE A 272 4.59 -10.40 -5.85
N GLN A 273 3.57 -9.77 -5.31
CA GLN A 273 2.72 -10.34 -4.28
C GLN A 273 1.31 -9.77 -4.43
N ASP A 274 0.32 -10.64 -4.28
CA ASP A 274 -1.08 -10.25 -4.21
C ASP A 274 -1.41 -9.63 -2.84
N TRP A 275 -2.51 -8.91 -2.68
CA TRP A 275 -2.90 -8.24 -1.42
C TRP A 275 -3.16 -9.24 -0.27
N ALA A 276 -3.14 -8.75 0.98
CA ALA A 276 -3.42 -9.51 2.20
C ALA A 276 -4.05 -8.63 3.29
N THR A 277 -4.78 -9.24 4.24
CA THR A 277 -5.54 -8.58 5.32
C THR A 277 -5.26 -9.22 6.67
N ALA A 278 -4.49 -8.55 7.51
CA ALA A 278 -4.34 -8.93 8.92
C ALA A 278 -5.56 -8.55 9.75
N ALA A 279 -5.74 -9.24 10.88
CA ALA A 279 -6.65 -8.79 11.93
C ALA A 279 -6.29 -7.34 12.38
N PRO A 280 -7.29 -6.49 12.67
CA PRO A 280 -7.07 -5.11 13.05
C PRO A 280 -6.47 -5.01 14.46
N VAL A 281 -5.78 -3.91 14.77
CA VAL A 281 -5.27 -3.66 16.13
C VAL A 281 -6.42 -3.30 17.08
N ASN A 282 -7.36 -2.49 16.60
CA ASN A 282 -8.64 -2.23 17.24
C ASN A 282 -9.65 -3.26 16.72
N PRO A 283 -10.18 -4.18 17.55
CA PRO A 283 -11.03 -5.28 17.08
C PRO A 283 -12.19 -4.83 16.19
N PHE A 284 -12.53 -5.66 15.20
CA PHE A 284 -13.84 -5.59 14.57
C PHE A 284 -14.90 -5.97 15.61
N THR A 285 -15.95 -5.15 15.69
CA THR A 285 -17.11 -5.38 16.55
C THR A 285 -18.25 -5.91 15.72
N LEU A 286 -18.91 -6.95 16.20
CA LEU A 286 -19.95 -7.65 15.46
C LEU A 286 -21.21 -7.73 16.30
N SER A 287 -22.25 -6.98 15.95
CA SER A 287 -23.51 -7.03 16.70
C SER A 287 -24.53 -7.96 16.05
N ILE A 288 -24.93 -9.01 16.77
CA ILE A 288 -26.06 -9.87 16.38
C ILE A 288 -27.24 -9.58 17.31
N ASN A 289 -28.39 -9.31 16.69
CA ASN A 289 -29.66 -9.35 17.39
C ASN A 289 -30.18 -10.80 17.33
N LEU A 290 -30.17 -11.48 18.47
CA LEU A 290 -30.63 -12.88 18.59
C LEU A 290 -32.15 -13.00 18.70
N GLY A 291 -32.87 -11.87 18.59
CA GLY A 291 -34.32 -11.80 18.68
C GLY A 291 -34.79 -11.79 20.13
N ASN A 292 -35.41 -10.68 20.56
CA ASN A 292 -36.16 -10.61 21.81
C ASN A 292 -37.54 -11.24 21.65
N SER A 293 -37.54 -12.56 21.39
CA SER A 293 -38.67 -13.45 21.59
C SER A 293 -38.48 -14.15 22.93
N GLU A 294 -39.39 -13.95 23.88
CA GLU A 294 -39.49 -14.72 25.12
C GLU A 294 -39.71 -16.21 24.78
N LYS A 295 -38.62 -16.98 24.65
CA LYS A 295 -38.69 -18.41 24.30
C LYS A 295 -38.77 -19.24 25.57
N THR A 296 -39.97 -19.27 26.13
CA THR A 296 -40.31 -20.14 27.26
C THR A 296 -40.10 -21.62 26.90
N SER A 297 -39.67 -22.44 27.87
CA SER A 297 -39.07 -23.76 27.61
C SER A 297 -39.76 -24.93 28.36
N ASP A 298 -40.57 -25.76 27.67
CA ASP A 298 -41.27 -26.97 28.23
C ASP A 298 -40.49 -28.20 27.77
N HIS A 299 -39.72 -28.76 28.69
CA HIS A 299 -39.88 -30.14 29.15
C HIS A 299 -40.63 -31.11 28.21
N CYS A 300 -39.94 -31.58 27.18
CA CYS A 300 -40.18 -32.92 26.65
C CYS A 300 -39.43 -33.94 27.51
N ALA A 301 -40.17 -34.71 28.32
CA ALA A 301 -39.69 -35.91 29.03
C ALA A 301 -38.47 -35.76 29.98
N GLY A 302 -38.11 -34.55 30.40
CA GLY A 302 -37.01 -34.31 31.36
C GLY A 302 -35.62 -34.14 30.72
N HIS A 303 -35.58 -33.68 29.47
CA HIS A 303 -34.36 -33.23 28.79
C HIS A 303 -34.29 -31.68 28.76
N ASP A 304 -33.08 -31.15 28.76
CA ASP A 304 -32.81 -29.70 28.76
C ASP A 304 -32.88 -29.13 27.34
N ASN A 305 -33.52 -27.97 27.16
CA ASN A 305 -33.82 -27.44 25.82
C ASN A 305 -32.65 -26.71 25.14
N ALA A 306 -31.52 -26.53 25.84
CA ALA A 306 -30.20 -26.16 25.35
C ALA A 306 -29.23 -26.13 26.54
N GLU A 307 -28.10 -26.85 26.49
CA GLU A 307 -26.99 -26.54 27.40
C GLU A 307 -26.23 -25.30 26.91
N TRP A 308 -25.82 -24.45 27.85
CA TRP A 308 -24.91 -23.32 27.60
C TRP A 308 -23.51 -23.73 28.04
N ASN A 309 -22.50 -23.46 27.20
CA ASN A 309 -21.12 -23.62 27.66
C ASN A 309 -20.78 -22.59 28.75
N GLN A 310 -19.93 -23.02 29.69
CA GLN A 310 -19.25 -22.14 30.64
C GLN A 310 -17.95 -21.53 30.05
N ASN A 311 -17.69 -21.77 28.75
CA ASN A 311 -16.44 -21.47 28.05
C ASN A 311 -16.77 -20.78 26.72
N SER A 312 -15.83 -20.02 26.15
CA SER A 312 -16.03 -19.38 24.85
C SER A 312 -16.05 -20.34 23.66
N VAL A 313 -16.85 -20.01 22.64
CA VAL A 313 -16.81 -20.61 21.30
C VAL A 313 -16.14 -19.64 20.33
N THR A 314 -15.29 -20.15 19.44
CA THR A 314 -14.65 -19.33 18.40
C THR A 314 -15.60 -19.13 17.21
N VAL A 315 -15.89 -17.86 16.89
CA VAL A 315 -16.67 -17.43 15.72
C VAL A 315 -15.76 -16.94 14.60
N SER A 316 -16.13 -17.21 13.34
CA SER A 316 -15.45 -16.67 12.14
C SER A 316 -16.17 -15.43 11.63
N PHE A 317 -15.44 -14.32 11.51
CA PHE A 317 -15.95 -12.97 11.20
C PHE A 317 -16.04 -12.68 9.70
N THR A 318 -15.44 -13.52 8.86
CA THR A 318 -15.20 -13.25 7.43
C THR A 318 -15.75 -14.33 6.50
N ALA A 319 -16.79 -15.06 6.93
CA ALA A 319 -17.42 -16.16 6.19
C ALA A 319 -17.82 -15.77 4.75
N SER A 320 -18.29 -14.53 4.56
CA SER A 320 -18.39 -13.87 3.25
C SER A 320 -18.24 -12.34 3.40
N GLY A 321 -18.45 -11.58 2.31
CA GLY A 321 -18.31 -10.12 2.29
C GLY A 321 -16.86 -9.63 2.21
N GLY A 322 -16.63 -8.38 2.60
CA GLY A 322 -15.36 -7.68 2.39
C GLY A 322 -15.25 -7.01 1.01
N ASP A 323 -14.30 -6.09 0.88
CA ASP A 323 -14.02 -5.41 -0.38
C ASP A 323 -13.26 -6.31 -1.37
N LYS A 324 -13.18 -5.92 -2.65
CA LYS A 324 -12.55 -6.73 -3.70
C LYS A 324 -11.04 -6.91 -3.53
N GLU A 325 -10.40 -5.99 -2.83
CA GLU A 325 -8.98 -6.00 -2.52
C GLU A 325 -8.71 -5.24 -1.20
N THR A 326 -7.55 -5.50 -0.61
CA THR A 326 -7.01 -4.65 0.45
C THR A 326 -6.08 -3.61 -0.13
N ARG A 327 -6.35 -2.33 0.14
CA ARG A 327 -5.50 -1.21 -0.33
C ARG A 327 -5.56 0.00 0.61
N PRO A 328 -4.47 0.78 0.68
CA PRO A 328 -4.50 2.10 1.27
C PRO A 328 -5.19 3.13 0.38
N VAL A 329 -5.51 4.27 0.99
CA VAL A 329 -5.85 5.51 0.27
C VAL A 329 -4.71 5.89 -0.69
N ASN A 330 -5.03 6.05 -1.98
CA ASN A 330 -4.02 6.10 -3.02
C ASN A 330 -4.38 7.02 -4.19
N VAL A 331 -3.36 7.34 -4.98
CA VAL A 331 -3.43 8.14 -6.20
C VAL A 331 -2.76 7.38 -7.35
N ALA A 332 -3.33 7.49 -8.54
CA ALA A 332 -2.84 6.83 -9.74
C ALA A 332 -1.68 7.63 -10.36
N VAL A 333 -0.59 6.94 -10.68
CA VAL A 333 0.58 7.47 -11.41
C VAL A 333 1.00 6.49 -12.49
N ASP A 334 1.64 6.98 -13.55
CA ASP A 334 2.35 6.07 -14.46
C ASP A 334 3.80 5.90 -14.03
N TYR A 335 4.27 4.66 -14.01
CA TYR A 335 5.66 4.33 -13.70
C TYR A 335 6.46 4.15 -14.99
N TYR A 336 7.52 4.94 -15.13
CA TYR A 336 8.41 4.91 -16.27
C TYR A 336 9.82 4.52 -15.84
N LEU A 337 10.48 3.66 -16.61
CA LEU A 337 11.81 3.13 -16.34
C LEU A 337 12.83 3.73 -17.32
N LEU A 338 13.96 4.23 -16.81
CA LEU A 338 15.09 4.70 -17.62
C LEU A 338 15.75 3.52 -18.34
N GLN A 339 15.74 3.52 -19.68
CA GLN A 339 16.30 2.44 -20.51
C GLN A 339 17.77 2.64 -20.90
N GLY A 340 18.35 3.81 -20.64
CA GLY A 340 19.76 4.10 -20.88
C GLY A 340 20.01 5.58 -21.15
N SER A 341 21.27 5.96 -21.39
CA SER A 341 21.62 7.36 -21.65
C SER A 341 21.27 7.81 -23.07
N VAL A 342 20.59 8.95 -23.22
CA VAL A 342 20.50 9.65 -24.51
C VAL A 342 21.81 10.39 -24.79
N PRO A 343 22.48 10.19 -25.94
CA PRO A 343 23.64 10.98 -26.32
C PRO A 343 23.30 12.47 -26.46
N ASN A 344 24.09 13.33 -25.82
CA ASN A 344 23.99 14.81 -25.83
C ASN A 344 22.81 15.42 -25.06
N THR A 345 22.16 14.67 -24.16
CA THR A 345 21.18 15.25 -23.22
C THR A 345 21.84 15.46 -21.86
N PRO A 346 22.07 16.73 -21.42
CA PRO A 346 22.75 17.03 -20.14
C PRO A 346 21.84 16.87 -18.92
N ASP A 347 20.56 16.61 -19.14
CA ASP A 347 19.53 16.47 -18.11
C ASP A 347 18.58 15.33 -18.53
N LEU A 348 18.71 14.17 -17.87
CA LEU A 348 17.91 12.97 -18.15
C LEU A 348 16.64 12.87 -17.29
N PHE A 349 16.42 13.75 -16.32
CA PHE A 349 15.23 13.65 -15.46
C PHE A 349 14.06 14.42 -16.08
N PRO A 350 12.92 13.77 -16.39
CA PRO A 350 11.85 14.42 -17.15
C PRO A 350 11.07 15.45 -16.33
N ILE A 351 10.70 16.57 -16.97
CA ILE A 351 9.69 17.49 -16.44
C ILE A 351 8.35 16.73 -16.31
N GLY A 352 7.65 16.95 -15.19
CA GLY A 352 6.42 16.22 -14.83
C GLY A 352 6.65 14.90 -14.07
N ALA A 353 7.91 14.45 -13.95
CA ALA A 353 8.24 13.29 -13.11
C ALA A 353 8.54 13.68 -11.66
N ILE A 354 8.42 12.68 -10.80
CA ILE A 354 8.37 12.82 -9.34
C ILE A 354 9.61 12.20 -8.70
N ILE A 355 10.21 12.91 -7.75
CA ILE A 355 11.16 12.33 -6.78
C ILE A 355 10.47 12.16 -5.42
N GLY A 356 10.84 11.11 -4.71
CA GLY A 356 10.77 11.14 -3.24
C GLY A 356 11.92 11.98 -2.69
N PHE A 357 11.77 12.54 -1.50
CA PHE A 357 12.84 13.28 -0.84
C PHE A 357 12.91 12.91 0.65
N ALA A 358 14.07 12.42 1.10
CA ALA A 358 14.27 11.85 2.44
C ALA A 358 14.66 12.89 3.52
N GLY A 359 14.56 14.18 3.19
CA GLY A 359 14.96 15.32 4.03
C GLY A 359 13.87 16.37 4.20
N ASN A 360 14.09 17.32 5.11
CA ASN A 360 13.19 18.48 5.31
C ASN A 360 13.67 19.75 4.58
N VAL A 361 14.88 19.76 4.00
CA VAL A 361 15.37 20.88 3.21
C VAL A 361 14.88 20.71 1.77
N ALA A 362 13.98 21.58 1.33
CA ALA A 362 13.38 21.46 0.00
C ALA A 362 14.45 21.50 -1.12
N PRO A 363 14.27 20.70 -2.19
CA PRO A 363 15.02 20.83 -3.44
C PRO A 363 15.04 22.26 -4.01
N PRO A 364 15.97 22.59 -4.92
CA PRO A 364 16.04 23.91 -5.55
C PRO A 364 14.71 24.33 -6.19
N ALA A 365 14.10 25.37 -5.63
CA ALA A 365 12.80 25.91 -6.07
C ALA A 365 12.82 26.52 -7.48
N THR A 366 13.98 26.56 -8.14
CA THR A 366 14.15 26.91 -9.57
C THR A 366 13.88 25.75 -10.52
N GLN A 367 13.70 24.53 -10.00
CA GLN A 367 13.51 23.30 -10.79
C GLN A 367 12.39 22.40 -10.24
N TRP A 368 12.08 22.51 -8.95
CA TRP A 368 11.20 21.59 -8.22
C TRP A 368 10.05 22.32 -7.52
N LEU A 369 8.85 21.76 -7.61
CA LEU A 369 7.66 22.17 -6.84
C LEU A 369 7.24 21.04 -5.89
N PRO A 370 6.69 21.35 -4.71
CA PRO A 370 6.11 20.32 -3.83
C PRO A 370 4.87 19.70 -4.48
N CYS A 371 4.62 18.41 -4.22
CA CYS A 371 3.37 17.76 -4.61
C CYS A 371 2.26 18.06 -3.57
N ASP A 372 1.76 19.29 -3.56
CA ASP A 372 0.83 19.84 -2.57
C ASP A 372 -0.54 20.29 -3.14
N GLY A 373 -0.79 20.09 -4.44
CA GLY A 373 -2.05 20.43 -5.10
C GLY A 373 -2.19 21.89 -5.54
N ALA A 374 -1.15 22.71 -5.44
CA ALA A 374 -1.20 24.10 -5.85
C ALA A 374 -1.51 24.25 -7.37
N SER A 375 -2.27 25.30 -7.70
CA SER A 375 -2.59 25.66 -9.07
C SER A 375 -1.58 26.66 -9.62
N TYR A 376 -1.12 26.44 -10.86
CA TYR A 376 -0.13 27.25 -11.56
C TYR A 376 -0.65 27.67 -12.93
N PRO A 377 -0.28 28.88 -13.41
CA PRO A 377 -0.67 29.32 -14.75
C PRO A 377 0.03 28.46 -15.81
N ASN A 378 -0.68 28.13 -16.89
CA ASN A 378 -0.11 27.42 -18.04
C ASN A 378 0.64 28.40 -18.97
N SER A 379 1.62 29.12 -18.42
CA SER A 379 2.41 30.15 -19.10
C SER A 379 3.84 30.23 -18.57
N ASP A 380 4.67 31.01 -19.26
CA ASP A 380 6.00 31.42 -18.81
C ASP A 380 6.88 30.23 -18.36
N GLN A 381 7.44 30.29 -17.15
CA GLN A 381 8.31 29.26 -16.59
C GLN A 381 7.61 27.92 -16.31
N TYR A 382 6.29 27.87 -16.30
CA TYR A 382 5.50 26.67 -15.98
C TYR A 382 4.95 25.95 -17.21
N GLN A 383 5.04 26.56 -18.41
CA GLN A 383 4.45 26.01 -19.64
C GLN A 383 4.86 24.55 -19.91
N TYR A 384 6.14 24.19 -19.68
CA TYR A 384 6.63 22.84 -19.95
C TYR A 384 6.05 21.80 -18.98
N LEU A 385 5.79 22.20 -17.73
CA LEU A 385 5.08 21.34 -16.79
C LEU A 385 3.60 21.24 -17.17
N GLY A 386 2.96 22.35 -17.53
CA GLY A 386 1.57 22.36 -18.00
C GLY A 386 1.34 21.47 -19.23
N PHE A 387 2.26 21.47 -20.20
CA PHE A 387 2.23 20.50 -21.30
C PHE A 387 2.49 19.05 -20.85
N ALA A 388 3.34 18.83 -19.85
CA ALA A 388 3.71 17.49 -19.39
C ALA A 388 2.60 16.82 -18.56
N ILE A 389 1.87 17.55 -17.70
CA ILE A 389 0.84 16.97 -16.84
C ILE A 389 -0.61 17.35 -17.20
N ALA A 390 -0.80 18.38 -18.03
CA ALA A 390 -2.11 18.89 -18.43
C ALA A 390 -3.04 19.10 -17.21
N ASP A 391 -4.32 18.78 -17.37
CA ASP A 391 -5.36 18.84 -16.36
C ASP A 391 -5.45 17.59 -15.46
N ALA A 392 -4.56 16.59 -15.60
CA ALA A 392 -4.69 15.28 -14.90
C ALA A 392 -4.89 15.39 -13.37
N ASN A 393 -4.28 16.38 -12.73
CA ASN A 393 -4.38 16.61 -11.27
C ASN A 393 -5.35 17.74 -10.90
N GLY A 394 -6.01 18.36 -11.88
CA GLY A 394 -6.90 19.51 -11.74
C GLY A 394 -6.47 20.72 -12.57
N GLY A 395 -7.38 21.70 -12.65
CA GLY A 395 -7.23 22.91 -13.46
C GLY A 395 -8.12 22.85 -14.70
N ASP A 396 -7.79 23.61 -15.74
CA ASP A 396 -8.50 23.58 -17.04
C ASP A 396 -7.61 23.12 -18.21
N GLY A 397 -6.32 22.85 -17.96
CA GLY A 397 -5.32 22.43 -18.95
C GLY A 397 -4.94 23.53 -19.96
N ILE A 398 -5.57 24.71 -19.90
CA ILE A 398 -5.47 25.76 -20.92
C ILE A 398 -4.92 27.05 -20.31
N SER A 399 -5.55 27.58 -19.26
CA SER A 399 -5.10 28.74 -18.51
C SER A 399 -4.30 28.37 -17.27
N ASN A 400 -4.63 27.22 -16.66
CA ASN A 400 -3.99 26.73 -15.44
C ASN A 400 -4.01 25.20 -15.35
N PHE A 401 -3.11 24.68 -14.52
CA PHE A 401 -3.05 23.28 -14.15
C PHE A 401 -2.68 23.17 -12.67
N ASN A 402 -3.02 22.05 -12.03
CA ASN A 402 -2.58 21.76 -10.67
C ASN A 402 -1.38 20.82 -10.68
N VAL A 403 -0.42 21.01 -9.77
CA VAL A 403 0.52 19.94 -9.42
C VAL A 403 -0.24 18.83 -8.68
N PRO A 404 0.21 17.57 -8.70
CA PRO A 404 -0.34 16.53 -7.84
C PRO A 404 -0.32 16.93 -6.36
N ASP A 405 -1.29 16.45 -5.58
CA ASP A 405 -1.24 16.47 -4.11
C ASP A 405 -1.11 15.04 -3.58
N TYR A 406 0.09 14.71 -3.10
CA TYR A 406 0.44 13.37 -2.62
C TYR A 406 0.55 13.29 -1.09
N ARG A 407 0.21 14.36 -0.36
CA ARG A 407 0.25 14.36 1.12
C ARG A 407 -0.70 13.30 1.67
N GLY A 408 -0.16 12.34 2.40
CA GLY A 408 -0.93 11.23 3.00
C GLY A 408 -1.37 10.14 2.03
N TYR A 409 -1.09 10.28 0.73
CA TYR A 409 -1.40 9.26 -0.28
C TYR A 409 -0.24 8.29 -0.48
N PHE A 410 -0.60 7.07 -0.86
CA PHE A 410 0.31 6.08 -1.46
C PHE A 410 0.22 6.16 -3.00
N LEU A 411 1.33 5.92 -3.69
CA LEU A 411 1.35 5.91 -5.16
C LEU A 411 1.02 4.50 -5.71
N ARG A 412 -0.01 4.40 -6.55
CA ARG A 412 -0.41 3.18 -7.26
C ARG A 412 -0.17 3.38 -8.76
N GLY A 413 0.37 2.38 -9.45
CA GLY A 413 0.45 2.40 -10.90
C GLY A 413 -0.96 2.43 -11.51
N ALA A 414 -1.22 3.29 -12.49
CA ALA A 414 -2.47 3.27 -13.24
C ALA A 414 -2.68 1.89 -13.90
N ASP A 415 -3.91 1.38 -13.91
CA ASP A 415 -4.16 -0.03 -14.22
C ASP A 415 -4.08 -0.34 -15.72
N HIS A 416 -4.45 0.60 -16.60
CA HIS A 416 -4.50 0.43 -18.06
C HIS A 416 -5.16 -0.90 -18.53
N GLY A 417 -6.22 -1.32 -17.84
CA GLY A 417 -7.00 -2.51 -18.20
C GLY A 417 -6.34 -3.84 -17.83
N GLN A 418 -5.40 -3.85 -16.89
CA GLN A 418 -4.82 -5.07 -16.33
C GLN A 418 -5.73 -5.76 -15.29
N GLY A 419 -6.78 -5.09 -14.81
CA GLY A 419 -7.77 -5.66 -13.88
C GLY A 419 -7.24 -5.88 -12.46
N ARG A 420 -6.15 -5.20 -12.09
CA ARG A 420 -5.48 -5.30 -10.79
C ARG A 420 -5.92 -4.20 -9.83
N ASP A 421 -6.40 -3.07 -10.36
CA ASP A 421 -7.29 -2.16 -9.64
C ASP A 421 -8.76 -2.53 -10.00
N PRO A 422 -9.44 -3.34 -9.17
CA PRO A 422 -10.79 -3.84 -9.47
C PRO A 422 -11.89 -2.78 -9.31
N ASP A 423 -11.50 -1.57 -8.89
CA ASP A 423 -12.36 -0.39 -8.68
C ASP A 423 -11.88 0.80 -9.54
N ALA A 424 -11.01 0.56 -10.54
CA ALA A 424 -10.36 1.59 -11.34
C ALA A 424 -11.35 2.59 -11.95
N THR A 425 -12.51 2.12 -12.43
CA THR A 425 -13.55 2.96 -13.04
C THR A 425 -14.30 3.86 -12.04
N SER A 426 -14.22 3.58 -10.74
CA SER A 426 -14.87 4.37 -9.68
C SER A 426 -13.95 5.38 -8.99
N ARG A 427 -12.67 5.47 -9.40
CA ARG A 427 -11.72 6.45 -8.88
C ARG A 427 -12.19 7.87 -9.19
N THR A 428 -12.04 8.78 -8.22
CA THR A 428 -12.52 10.17 -8.31
C THR A 428 -11.39 11.12 -8.71
N SER A 429 -11.71 12.31 -9.23
CA SER A 429 -10.67 13.31 -9.49
C SER A 429 -10.02 13.85 -8.20
N ALA A 430 -8.76 14.29 -8.30
CA ALA A 430 -8.07 14.91 -7.17
C ALA A 430 -8.57 16.31 -6.84
N ALA A 431 -8.98 17.05 -7.87
CA ALA A 431 -9.53 18.40 -7.82
C ALA A 431 -10.50 18.63 -9.00
N SER A 432 -11.10 19.82 -9.07
CA SER A 432 -11.95 20.22 -10.21
C SER A 432 -11.15 20.21 -11.51
N GLY A 433 -11.74 19.65 -12.57
CA GLY A 433 -11.09 19.42 -13.87
C GLY A 433 -10.10 18.25 -13.91
N GLY A 434 -9.79 17.62 -12.76
CA GLY A 434 -8.86 16.50 -12.67
C GLY A 434 -9.38 15.21 -13.32
N ASP A 435 -8.45 14.36 -13.73
CA ASP A 435 -8.74 13.04 -14.29
C ASP A 435 -9.40 12.12 -13.25
N CYS A 436 -10.31 11.26 -13.73
CA CYS A 436 -11.02 10.27 -12.91
C CYS A 436 -10.99 8.88 -13.58
N GLY A 437 -11.57 7.88 -12.94
CA GLY A 437 -11.50 6.51 -13.43
C GLY A 437 -10.05 5.98 -13.48
N PRO A 438 -9.68 5.12 -14.43
CA PRO A 438 -8.38 4.43 -14.45
C PRO A 438 -7.17 5.34 -14.75
N ASN A 439 -7.39 6.64 -14.95
CA ASN A 439 -6.39 7.61 -15.41
C ASN A 439 -5.44 8.07 -14.28
N VAL A 440 -4.27 8.58 -14.66
CA VAL A 440 -3.30 9.23 -13.76
C VAL A 440 -3.93 10.44 -13.06
N GLY A 441 -3.49 10.76 -11.84
CA GLY A 441 -4.02 11.86 -11.03
C GLY A 441 -5.31 11.51 -10.27
N SER A 442 -6.06 10.49 -10.71
CA SER A 442 -7.25 10.00 -10.02
C SER A 442 -6.94 9.43 -8.62
N ARG A 443 -7.84 9.67 -7.67
CA ARG A 443 -7.76 9.26 -6.26
C ARG A 443 -8.74 8.13 -5.93
N GLN A 444 -8.39 7.36 -4.92
CA GLN A 444 -9.17 6.23 -4.43
C GLN A 444 -9.02 6.13 -2.91
N GLY A 445 -10.10 5.78 -2.20
CA GLY A 445 -10.09 5.57 -0.75
C GLY A 445 -9.29 4.33 -0.32
N GLY A 446 -9.32 4.03 0.97
CA GLY A 446 -8.94 2.71 1.47
C GLY A 446 -9.98 1.64 1.09
N ALA A 447 -9.60 0.37 1.18
CA ALA A 447 -10.53 -0.77 1.14
C ALA A 447 -9.91 -1.96 1.88
N THR A 448 -10.76 -2.79 2.46
CA THR A 448 -10.36 -3.97 3.23
C THR A 448 -11.00 -5.22 2.63
N GLY A 449 -10.21 -6.02 1.93
CA GLY A 449 -10.63 -7.31 1.39
C GLY A 449 -10.62 -8.42 2.43
N ARG A 450 -11.27 -9.54 2.09
CA ARG A 450 -11.28 -10.75 2.94
C ARG A 450 -9.87 -11.35 3.09
N PRO A 451 -9.39 -11.66 4.30
CA PRO A 451 -8.10 -12.33 4.50
C PRO A 451 -7.93 -13.63 3.69
N LYS A 452 -6.68 -13.96 3.32
CA LYS A 452 -6.38 -15.10 2.43
C LYS A 452 -5.83 -16.32 3.17
N ALA A 453 -5.06 -16.13 4.23
CA ALA A 453 -4.48 -17.22 5.02
C ALA A 453 -5.52 -17.96 5.90
N GLY A 454 -6.61 -17.30 6.27
CA GLY A 454 -7.68 -17.85 7.09
C GLY A 454 -8.61 -16.76 7.62
N ASP A 455 -9.81 -17.14 8.04
CA ASP A 455 -10.79 -16.18 8.54
C ASP A 455 -10.29 -15.46 9.80
N ILE A 456 -10.72 -14.20 9.97
CA ILE A 456 -10.57 -13.50 11.25
C ILE A 456 -11.55 -14.13 12.25
N THR A 457 -11.08 -14.35 13.47
CA THR A 457 -11.82 -15.08 14.51
C THR A 457 -11.87 -14.31 15.83
N GLY A 458 -12.80 -14.70 16.69
CA GLY A 458 -13.00 -14.12 18.01
C GLY A 458 -13.87 -15.00 18.91
N PRO A 459 -13.65 -15.00 20.23
CA PRO A 459 -14.43 -15.77 21.19
C PRO A 459 -15.80 -15.15 21.41
N VAL A 460 -16.77 -16.02 21.70
CA VAL A 460 -18.08 -15.67 22.20
C VAL A 460 -18.34 -16.50 23.45
N ASP A 461 -18.45 -15.83 24.60
CA ASP A 461 -18.76 -16.48 25.88
C ASP A 461 -20.25 -16.86 25.94
N HIS A 462 -20.56 -18.00 26.57
CA HIS A 462 -21.93 -18.47 26.80
C HIS A 462 -22.75 -18.56 25.50
N MET A 463 -22.27 -19.40 24.57
CA MET A 463 -23.06 -19.85 23.42
C MET A 463 -23.80 -21.14 23.75
N PRO A 464 -24.92 -21.46 23.08
CA PRO A 464 -25.51 -22.79 23.18
C PRO A 464 -24.52 -23.83 22.64
N THR A 465 -24.47 -25.03 23.21
CA THR A 465 -23.55 -26.10 22.78
C THR A 465 -24.16 -27.10 21.80
N ASP A 466 -25.43 -26.90 21.43
CA ASP A 466 -26.34 -27.96 20.96
C ASP A 466 -26.65 -28.99 22.08
N ASP A 467 -27.84 -29.61 22.03
CA ASP A 467 -28.14 -30.80 22.86
C ASP A 467 -28.16 -32.04 21.95
N ALA A 468 -27.49 -33.09 22.41
CA ALA A 468 -27.06 -34.18 21.57
C ALA A 468 -28.23 -35.05 21.08
N ASP A 469 -28.56 -34.97 19.78
CA ASP A 469 -29.08 -36.04 18.90
C ASP A 469 -30.16 -37.03 19.46
N THR A 470 -30.85 -36.67 20.55
CA THR A 470 -31.87 -37.51 21.23
C THR A 470 -33.25 -37.40 20.59
N ALA A 471 -33.42 -36.52 19.61
CA ALA A 471 -34.62 -36.46 18.78
C ALA A 471 -34.88 -37.77 17.99
N ALA A 472 -33.87 -38.62 17.82
CA ALA A 472 -34.06 -39.98 17.29
C ALA A 472 -34.78 -40.93 18.28
N ALA A 473 -34.82 -40.61 19.59
CA ALA A 473 -35.40 -41.45 20.64
C ALA A 473 -36.78 -40.96 21.14
N ILE A 474 -37.19 -39.73 20.79
CA ILE A 474 -38.44 -39.12 21.25
C ILE A 474 -39.30 -38.76 20.03
N LEU A 475 -40.58 -39.12 20.04
CA LEU A 475 -41.53 -38.91 18.94
C LEU A 475 -41.96 -37.45 18.77
N CYS A 476 -41.00 -36.54 18.59
CA CYS A 476 -41.20 -35.13 18.34
C CYS A 476 -40.78 -34.79 16.90
N SER A 477 -41.68 -34.18 16.14
CA SER A 477 -41.42 -33.75 14.77
C SER A 477 -40.50 -32.52 14.73
N SER A 478 -39.52 -32.56 13.81
CA SER A 478 -38.50 -31.54 13.51
C SER A 478 -37.58 -31.15 14.68
N VAL A 479 -36.33 -31.64 14.61
CA VAL A 479 -35.14 -30.97 15.18
C VAL A 479 -34.76 -29.82 14.25
N ALA A 480 -34.41 -28.66 14.81
CA ALA A 480 -33.81 -27.57 14.04
C ALA A 480 -32.32 -27.87 13.83
N GLU A 481 -31.78 -27.51 12.65
CA GLU A 481 -30.35 -27.55 12.35
C GLU A 481 -29.78 -26.15 12.67
N TRP A 482 -28.93 -26.06 13.70
CA TRP A 482 -28.53 -24.79 14.34
C TRP A 482 -27.34 -24.08 13.67
N ASP A 483 -27.22 -24.19 12.35
CA ASP A 483 -26.13 -23.59 11.56
C ASP A 483 -26.66 -22.48 10.64
N GLY A 484 -26.50 -21.22 11.09
CA GLY A 484 -26.99 -20.04 10.38
C GLY A 484 -25.92 -18.96 10.18
N ALA A 485 -25.51 -18.73 8.93
CA ALA A 485 -24.73 -17.54 8.59
C ALA A 485 -25.61 -16.28 8.77
N GLN A 486 -25.20 -15.39 9.67
CA GLN A 486 -25.90 -14.13 9.91
C GLN A 486 -25.28 -12.99 9.09
N THR A 487 -26.04 -11.92 8.86
CA THR A 487 -25.53 -10.66 8.28
C THR A 487 -25.52 -9.55 9.35
N PRO A 488 -24.66 -9.66 10.38
CA PRO A 488 -24.57 -8.69 11.47
C PRO A 488 -24.07 -7.31 11.03
N VAL A 489 -24.30 -6.32 11.88
CA VAL A 489 -23.66 -5.01 11.73
C VAL A 489 -22.19 -5.14 12.16
N VAL A 490 -21.28 -4.93 11.21
CA VAL A 490 -19.84 -4.81 11.47
C VAL A 490 -19.50 -3.36 11.80
N GLY A 491 -18.77 -3.18 12.89
CA GLY A 491 -18.13 -1.92 13.30
C GLY A 491 -16.70 -2.18 13.77
N GLY A 492 -16.10 -1.21 14.46
CA GLY A 492 -14.71 -1.32 14.92
C GLY A 492 -13.72 -1.37 13.76
N GLY A 493 -12.55 -1.98 14.00
CA GLY A 493 -11.40 -1.87 13.11
C GLY A 493 -10.57 -0.61 13.36
N ASP A 494 -9.42 -0.51 12.68
CA ASP A 494 -8.52 0.63 12.78
C ASP A 494 -9.04 1.86 11.99
N ALA A 495 -8.46 3.04 12.25
CA ALA A 495 -8.89 4.30 11.63
C ALA A 495 -8.64 4.38 10.10
N GLU A 496 -7.77 3.53 9.56
CA GLU A 496 -7.51 3.41 8.12
C GLU A 496 -6.86 2.05 7.78
N THR A 497 -7.11 1.56 6.57
CA THR A 497 -6.40 0.40 6.01
C THR A 497 -5.10 0.85 5.36
N ARG A 498 -3.96 0.30 5.78
CA ARG A 498 -2.66 0.69 5.26
C ARG A 498 -1.56 -0.34 5.55
N PRO A 499 -0.54 -0.45 4.68
CA PRO A 499 0.61 -1.30 4.92
C PRO A 499 1.60 -0.72 5.94
N LEU A 500 2.58 -1.55 6.31
CA LEU A 500 3.82 -1.12 6.93
C LEU A 500 4.48 -0.05 6.04
N ASN A 501 4.59 1.18 6.53
CA ASN A 501 4.98 2.31 5.69
C ASN A 501 5.97 3.28 6.35
N ALA A 502 6.71 3.99 5.49
CA ALA A 502 7.63 5.06 5.84
C ALA A 502 7.20 6.37 5.17
N ASN A 503 7.53 7.48 5.82
CA ASN A 503 7.07 8.82 5.45
C ASN A 503 8.10 9.55 4.59
N ILE A 504 7.67 10.10 3.45
CA ILE A 504 8.54 10.79 2.49
C ILE A 504 7.87 12.07 1.94
N LEU A 505 8.67 13.08 1.58
CA LEU A 505 8.16 14.21 0.80
C LEU A 505 8.20 13.87 -0.69
N TYR A 506 7.29 14.45 -1.47
CA TYR A 506 7.28 14.31 -2.93
C TYR A 506 7.42 15.67 -3.60
N TYR A 507 8.26 15.73 -4.62
CA TYR A 507 8.48 16.92 -5.45
C TYR A 507 8.37 16.55 -6.93
N ILE A 508 7.76 17.45 -7.70
CA ILE A 508 7.62 17.36 -9.15
C ILE A 508 8.60 18.30 -9.84
N LYS A 509 9.28 17.81 -10.88
CA LYS A 509 10.17 18.64 -11.67
C LYS A 509 9.39 19.52 -12.65
N TYR A 510 9.62 20.82 -12.63
CA TYR A 510 8.95 21.77 -13.52
C TYR A 510 9.86 22.44 -14.57
N ALA A 511 11.17 22.48 -14.33
CA ALA A 511 12.15 23.08 -15.24
C ALA A 511 13.44 22.25 -15.34
N THR A 512 14.14 22.36 -16.46
CA THR A 512 15.47 21.77 -16.67
C THR A 512 16.55 22.54 -15.91
N ALA A 513 17.66 21.88 -15.58
CA ALA A 513 18.83 22.61 -15.10
C ALA A 513 19.42 23.53 -16.18
N THR A 514 19.59 24.82 -15.87
CA THR A 514 20.49 25.72 -16.62
C THR A 514 21.94 25.29 -16.38
N VAL A 515 22.63 24.92 -17.46
CA VAL A 515 24.05 24.52 -17.50
C VAL A 515 24.97 25.74 -17.49
#